data_AF-D0NMS7-F1
#
_entry.id   AF-D0NMS7-F1
#
_cell.length_a   1.000
_cell.length_b   1.000
_cell.length_c   1.000
_cell.angle_alpha   90.00
_cell.angle_beta   90.00
_cell.angle_gamma   90.00
#
_symmetry.space_group_name_H-M   'P 1'
#
loop_
_entity.id
_entity.type
_entity.pdbx_description
1 polymer ?
#
loop_
_entity_poly.entity_id
_entity_poly.type
_entity_poly.pdbx_seq_one_letter_code
_entity_poly.pdbx_strand_id
1 'polypeptide(L)'
;MGGLMMGGALANGRCCLASSSTWVSVSAPMTGSMGSDYLQNACSGSNGFLQAVANLIGQCPANNAVLGMAYQNEAHSTSALNSAYVAAQSAFRSNVDAAMCSNNYSGLLSLYQAVYKLAGAVIPHKSSENDGVVEYQSCAGGLSTSKSGNNYADTFYVTGLNHDDTAFRNGDALIVNSQKPVKWFECLL
;
A
#
# COMPACT_ATOMS: atom_id res chain seq x y z
N MET A 1 4.45 -3.08 2.10
CA MET A 1 4.85 -3.91 3.27
C MET A 1 5.51 -3.13 4.40
N GLY A 2 6.64 -2.43 4.16
CA GLY A 2 7.49 -1.87 5.23
C GLY A 2 6.76 -1.01 6.28
N GLY A 3 5.85 -0.13 5.85
CA GLY A 3 5.06 0.66 6.79
C GLY A 3 4.20 -0.18 7.75
N LEU A 4 3.63 -1.31 7.27
CA LEU A 4 2.82 -2.19 8.14
C LEU A 4 3.69 -2.88 9.18
N MET A 5 4.89 -3.31 8.77
CA MET A 5 5.87 -3.89 9.68
C MET A 5 6.29 -2.87 10.76
N MET A 6 6.50 -1.61 10.38
CA MET A 6 6.83 -0.55 11.34
C MET A 6 5.68 -0.27 12.31
N GLY A 7 4.45 -0.13 11.81
CA GLY A 7 3.26 0.02 12.65
C GLY A 7 3.08 -1.14 13.61
N GLY A 8 3.28 -2.38 13.14
CA GLY A 8 3.27 -3.57 13.98
C GLY A 8 4.38 -3.58 15.04
N ALA A 9 5.60 -3.18 14.68
CA ALA A 9 6.73 -3.12 15.62
C ALA A 9 6.49 -2.12 16.75
N LEU A 10 5.98 -0.92 16.41
CA LEU A 10 5.58 0.09 17.39
C LEU A 10 4.43 -0.39 18.28
N ALA A 11 3.37 -0.95 17.68
CA ALA A 11 2.20 -1.44 18.41
C ALA A 11 2.54 -2.57 19.41
N ASN A 12 3.56 -3.37 19.10
CA ASN A 12 4.01 -4.48 19.95
C ASN A 12 5.19 -4.13 20.87
N GLY A 13 5.59 -2.85 20.95
CA GLY A 13 6.71 -2.42 21.78
C GLY A 13 8.05 -3.05 21.39
N ARG A 14 8.22 -3.46 20.13
CA ARG A 14 9.48 -4.02 19.60
C ARG A 14 10.53 -2.93 19.37
N CYS A 15 10.07 -1.71 19.12
CA CYS A 15 10.90 -0.52 18.99
C CYS A 15 10.09 0.74 19.37
N CYS A 16 10.77 1.87 19.44
CA CYS A 16 10.18 3.20 19.51
C CYS A 16 10.91 4.14 18.54
N LEU A 17 10.22 5.18 18.08
CA LEU A 17 10.85 6.27 17.34
C LEU A 17 11.50 7.24 18.33
N ALA A 18 12.73 7.64 18.07
CA ALA A 18 13.34 8.75 18.80
C ALA A 18 12.64 10.06 18.43
N SER A 19 12.68 11.06 19.32
CA SER A 19 12.08 12.37 19.05
C SER A 19 12.69 13.13 17.86
N SER A 20 13.86 12.71 17.40
CA SER A 20 14.55 13.23 16.21
C SER A 20 14.27 12.42 14.93
N SER A 21 13.42 11.40 15.00
CA SER A 21 13.07 10.54 13.86
C SER A 21 11.79 11.00 13.19
N THR A 22 11.73 10.85 11.87
CA THR A 22 10.52 11.06 11.07
C THR A 22 10.12 9.75 10.43
N TRP A 23 8.85 9.39 10.51
CA TRP A 23 8.29 8.27 9.76
C TRP A 23 7.53 8.73 8.53
N VAL A 24 8.12 8.43 7.37
CA VAL A 24 7.50 8.58 6.06
C VAL A 24 6.99 7.23 5.58
N SER A 25 5.69 7.13 5.26
CA SER A 25 5.04 5.91 4.78
C SER A 25 4.68 6.01 3.31
N VAL A 26 4.83 4.90 2.58
CA VAL A 26 4.60 4.85 1.12
C VAL A 26 3.84 3.58 0.79
N SER A 27 2.62 3.72 0.23
CA SER A 27 1.75 2.62 -0.21
C SER A 27 1.64 1.45 0.80
N ALA A 28 1.62 1.75 2.09
CA ALA A 28 1.70 0.71 3.11
C ALA A 28 0.30 0.12 3.38
N PRO A 29 0.09 -1.20 3.28
CA PRO A 29 -1.25 -1.80 3.42
C PRO A 29 -1.69 -1.90 4.90
N MET A 30 -2.13 -0.79 5.52
CA MET A 30 -2.50 -0.74 6.94
C MET A 30 -3.76 -1.56 7.29
N THR A 31 -4.52 -2.01 6.29
CA THR A 31 -5.63 -2.97 6.46
C THR A 31 -5.44 -4.20 5.57
N GLY A 32 -4.22 -4.49 5.13
CA GLY A 32 -3.93 -5.57 4.19
C GLY A 32 -4.17 -5.20 2.73
N SER A 33 -4.14 -6.20 1.85
CA SER A 33 -4.20 -6.00 0.40
C SER A 33 -5.04 -7.10 -0.24
N MET A 34 -5.98 -6.74 -1.11
CA MET A 34 -6.71 -7.75 -1.90
C MET A 34 -5.79 -8.50 -2.87
N GLY A 35 -4.61 -7.95 -3.18
CA GLY A 35 -3.57 -8.69 -3.88
C GLY A 35 -3.03 -9.89 -3.07
N SER A 36 -2.97 -9.78 -1.74
CA SER A 36 -2.67 -10.94 -0.89
C SER A 36 -3.77 -12.00 -0.98
N ASP A 37 -5.02 -11.61 -0.78
CA ASP A 37 -6.18 -12.51 -0.85
C ASP A 37 -6.30 -13.19 -2.22
N TYR A 38 -6.03 -12.44 -3.30
CA TYR A 38 -6.02 -12.97 -4.66
C TYR A 38 -4.96 -14.07 -4.84
N LEU A 39 -3.73 -13.87 -4.32
CA LEU A 39 -2.70 -14.91 -4.35
C LEU A 39 -3.08 -16.12 -3.49
N GLN A 40 -3.61 -15.90 -2.29
CA GLN A 40 -4.00 -17.00 -1.39
C GLN A 40 -5.09 -17.87 -2.01
N ASN A 41 -6.10 -17.25 -2.64
CA ASN A 41 -7.14 -17.97 -3.40
C ASN A 41 -6.55 -18.78 -4.55
N ALA A 42 -5.57 -18.24 -5.29
CA ALA A 42 -4.91 -18.95 -6.35
C ALA A 42 -4.13 -20.18 -5.83
N CYS A 43 -3.39 -20.01 -4.74
CA CYS A 43 -2.62 -21.11 -4.14
C CYS A 43 -3.50 -22.21 -3.52
N SER A 44 -4.75 -21.91 -3.17
CA SER A 44 -5.73 -22.91 -2.73
C SER A 44 -6.45 -23.64 -3.88
N GLY A 45 -6.05 -23.41 -5.14
CA GLY A 45 -6.61 -24.10 -6.31
C GLY A 45 -7.81 -23.41 -6.98
N SER A 46 -7.96 -22.08 -6.80
CA SER A 46 -9.02 -21.33 -7.48
C SER A 46 -8.74 -21.15 -8.98
N ASN A 47 -9.75 -21.42 -9.83
CA ASN A 47 -9.71 -21.26 -11.28
C ASN A 47 -9.87 -19.78 -11.67
N GLY A 48 -8.77 -19.02 -11.66
CA GLY A 48 -8.82 -17.61 -12.05
C GLY A 48 -7.51 -16.83 -11.90
N PHE A 49 -6.36 -17.52 -11.84
CA PHE A 49 -5.08 -16.88 -11.57
C PHE A 49 -4.36 -16.47 -12.85
N LEU A 50 -4.17 -15.15 -13.03
CA LEU A 50 -3.33 -14.64 -14.10
C LEU A 50 -1.88 -14.59 -13.66
N GLN A 51 -1.04 -15.43 -14.28
CA GLN A 51 0.40 -15.51 -14.00
C GLN A 51 1.12 -14.15 -14.10
N ALA A 52 0.64 -13.25 -14.98
CA ALA A 52 1.20 -11.91 -15.12
C ALA A 52 1.08 -11.07 -13.83
N VAL A 53 0.01 -11.28 -13.05
CA VAL A 53 -0.20 -10.63 -11.75
C VAL A 53 0.51 -11.39 -10.63
N ALA A 54 0.76 -12.70 -10.78
CA ALA A 54 1.56 -13.49 -9.83
C ALA A 54 2.92 -12.84 -9.52
N ASN A 55 3.63 -12.40 -10.57
CA ASN A 55 4.95 -11.79 -10.41
C ASN A 55 4.93 -10.50 -9.55
N LEU A 56 3.76 -9.89 -9.40
CA LEU A 56 3.56 -8.68 -8.59
C LEU A 56 3.28 -8.99 -7.12
N ILE A 57 2.38 -9.96 -6.86
CA ILE A 57 1.84 -10.23 -5.51
C ILE A 57 2.50 -11.42 -4.81
N GLY A 58 3.25 -12.25 -5.55
CA GLY A 58 4.00 -13.39 -5.03
C GLY A 58 3.70 -14.71 -5.74
N GLN A 59 4.37 -15.77 -5.28
CA GLN A 59 4.29 -17.11 -5.85
C GLN A 59 3.66 -18.09 -4.86
N CYS A 60 3.18 -19.23 -5.36
CA CYS A 60 2.69 -20.32 -4.53
C CYS A 60 3.84 -21.24 -4.09
N PRO A 61 3.81 -21.77 -2.84
CA PRO A 61 2.83 -21.46 -1.80
C PRO A 61 3.01 -20.04 -1.24
N ALA A 62 1.90 -19.40 -0.85
CA ALA A 62 1.93 -18.07 -0.25
C ALA A 62 2.84 -18.06 0.99
N ASN A 63 3.82 -17.15 1.00
CA ASN A 63 4.75 -17.03 2.11
C ASN A 63 4.12 -16.28 3.30
N ASN A 64 4.78 -16.30 4.46
CA ASN A 64 4.28 -15.64 5.67
C ASN A 64 4.01 -14.14 5.51
N ALA A 65 4.73 -13.46 4.61
CA ALA A 65 4.47 -12.05 4.32
C ALA A 65 3.14 -11.84 3.61
N VAL A 66 2.83 -12.68 2.61
CA VAL A 66 1.52 -12.68 1.94
C VAL A 66 0.43 -13.01 2.95
N LEU A 67 0.58 -14.11 3.70
CA LEU A 67 -0.41 -14.52 4.72
C LEU A 67 -0.66 -13.40 5.75
N GLY A 68 0.40 -12.73 6.21
CA GLY A 68 0.31 -11.60 7.14
C GLY A 68 -0.25 -10.30 6.55
N MET A 69 -0.53 -10.27 5.24
CA MET A 69 -1.13 -9.15 4.52
C MET A 69 -2.55 -9.44 4.02
N ALA A 70 -3.17 -10.55 4.45
CA ALA A 70 -4.58 -10.81 4.17
C ALA A 70 -5.42 -9.59 4.54
N TYR A 71 -6.38 -9.24 3.70
CA TYR A 71 -7.18 -8.04 3.89
C TYR A 71 -8.02 -8.14 5.17
N GLN A 72 -8.03 -7.07 5.96
CA GLN A 72 -8.66 -7.04 7.27
C GLN A 72 -10.15 -7.37 7.16
N ASN A 73 -10.62 -8.33 7.96
CA ASN A 73 -11.99 -8.88 7.97
C ASN A 73 -12.41 -9.65 6.72
N GLU A 74 -11.49 -10.01 5.81
CA GLU A 74 -11.77 -10.89 4.68
C GLU A 74 -11.47 -12.36 5.01
N ALA A 75 -11.79 -13.25 4.06
CA ALA A 75 -11.80 -14.71 4.24
C ALA A 75 -10.45 -15.30 4.69
N HIS A 76 -9.33 -14.70 4.30
CA HIS A 76 -7.98 -15.16 4.67
C HIS A 76 -7.44 -14.51 5.94
N SER A 77 -8.18 -13.57 6.54
CA SER A 77 -7.77 -12.95 7.79
C SER A 77 -8.34 -13.69 9.01
N THR A 78 -7.62 -13.60 10.12
CA THR A 78 -8.04 -14.17 11.41
C THR A 78 -8.39 -13.05 12.39
N SER A 79 -9.14 -13.37 13.46
CA SER A 79 -9.40 -12.39 14.52
C SER A 79 -8.10 -11.82 15.12
N ALA A 80 -7.07 -12.64 15.27
CA ALA A 80 -5.77 -12.19 15.75
C ALA A 80 -5.09 -11.22 14.77
N LEU A 81 -5.11 -11.52 13.47
CA LEU A 81 -4.58 -10.61 12.45
C LEU A 81 -5.37 -9.30 12.39
N ASN A 82 -6.70 -9.37 12.49
CA ASN A 82 -7.56 -8.18 12.55
C ASN A 82 -7.24 -7.30 13.76
N SER A 83 -7.02 -7.89 14.94
CA SER A 83 -6.57 -7.15 16.13
C SER A 83 -5.18 -6.54 15.94
N ALA A 84 -4.25 -7.25 15.30
CA ALA A 84 -2.93 -6.74 14.99
C ALA A 84 -2.99 -5.53 14.03
N TYR A 85 -3.86 -5.56 13.02
CA TYR A 85 -4.10 -4.42 12.15
C TYR A 85 -4.63 -3.21 12.92
N VAL A 86 -5.63 -3.39 13.80
CA VAL A 86 -6.17 -2.27 14.60
C VAL A 86 -5.05 -1.62 15.44
N ALA A 87 -4.20 -2.43 16.07
CA ALA A 87 -3.09 -1.93 16.87
C ALA A 87 -2.04 -1.21 16.00
N ALA A 88 -1.66 -1.81 14.85
CA ALA A 88 -0.71 -1.22 13.91
C ALA A 88 -1.21 0.10 13.31
N GLN A 89 -2.50 0.19 12.97
CA GLN A 89 -3.13 1.42 12.49
C GLN A 89 -3.15 2.51 13.57
N SER A 90 -3.39 2.15 14.83
CA SER A 90 -3.30 3.10 15.94
C SER A 90 -1.88 3.66 16.07
N ALA A 91 -0.87 2.78 16.05
CA ALA A 91 0.52 3.21 16.06
C ALA A 91 0.88 4.05 14.84
N PHE A 92 0.40 3.69 13.65
CA PHE A 92 0.56 4.46 12.42
C PHE A 92 0.04 5.88 12.56
N ARG A 93 -1.24 6.05 12.91
CA ARG A 93 -1.86 7.38 13.05
C ARG A 93 -1.21 8.25 14.12
N SER A 94 -0.65 7.65 15.17
CA SER A 94 0.01 8.37 16.26
C SER A 94 1.45 8.77 15.96
N ASN A 95 2.11 8.18 14.95
CA ASN A 95 3.55 8.32 14.76
C ASN A 95 3.96 8.69 13.33
N VAL A 96 3.08 8.55 12.33
CA VAL A 96 3.43 8.90 10.95
C VAL A 96 3.44 10.42 10.77
N ASP A 97 4.52 10.93 10.20
CA ASP A 97 4.65 12.36 9.91
C ASP A 97 4.14 12.68 8.51
N ALA A 98 4.33 11.75 7.56
CA ALA A 98 3.95 11.91 6.17
C ALA A 98 3.59 10.58 5.52
N ALA A 99 2.65 10.60 4.57
CA ALA A 99 2.27 9.40 3.84
C ALA A 99 1.96 9.68 2.37
N MET A 100 2.43 8.80 1.49
CA MET A 100 2.02 8.74 0.10
C MET A 100 1.09 7.55 -0.11
N CYS A 101 -0.11 7.81 -0.62
CA CYS A 101 -1.12 6.80 -0.95
C CYS A 101 -1.70 7.09 -2.33
N SER A 102 -1.93 6.08 -3.16
CA SER A 102 -2.58 6.29 -4.46
C SER A 102 -4.06 5.96 -4.40
N ASN A 103 -4.86 6.75 -5.10
CA ASN A 103 -6.28 6.47 -5.32
C ASN A 103 -6.59 6.02 -6.75
N ASN A 104 -5.56 5.79 -7.58
CA ASN A 104 -5.68 5.11 -8.86
C ASN A 104 -4.31 4.61 -9.32
N TYR A 105 -4.33 3.61 -10.20
CA TYR A 105 -3.16 2.88 -10.71
C TYR A 105 -2.73 3.33 -12.11
N SER A 106 -3.07 4.55 -12.51
CA SER A 106 -2.72 5.05 -13.85
C SER A 106 -1.22 5.00 -14.09
N GLY A 107 -0.45 5.44 -13.10
CA GLY A 107 1.01 5.33 -13.07
C GLY A 107 1.74 6.16 -14.12
N LEU A 108 3.07 6.10 -14.03
CA LEU A 108 4.00 6.66 -14.99
C LEU A 108 4.10 5.77 -16.23
N LEU A 109 4.54 6.34 -17.36
CA LEU A 109 4.75 5.56 -18.58
C LEU A 109 5.94 4.61 -18.39
N SER A 110 5.66 3.33 -18.21
CA SER A 110 6.65 2.27 -18.02
C SER A 110 6.09 0.91 -18.45
N LEU A 111 6.94 -0.12 -18.57
CA LEU A 111 6.48 -1.49 -18.78
C LEU A 111 5.63 -2.00 -17.60
N TYR A 112 5.91 -1.52 -16.38
CA TYR A 112 5.15 -1.88 -15.19
C TYR A 112 3.73 -1.31 -15.21
N GLN A 113 3.52 -0.15 -15.85
CA GLN A 113 2.20 0.47 -15.98
C GLN A 113 1.13 -0.50 -16.49
N ALA A 114 1.45 -1.28 -17.52
CA ALA A 114 0.52 -2.26 -18.09
C ALA A 114 0.19 -3.38 -17.10
N VAL A 115 1.19 -3.85 -16.33
CA VAL A 115 1.01 -4.91 -15.32
C VAL A 115 0.12 -4.42 -14.18
N TYR A 116 0.32 -3.20 -13.70
CA TYR A 116 -0.50 -2.63 -12.62
C TYR A 116 -1.91 -2.28 -13.07
N LYS A 117 -2.11 -1.84 -14.32
CA LYS A 117 -3.46 -1.69 -14.90
C LYS A 117 -4.18 -3.02 -14.99
N LEU A 118 -3.48 -4.09 -15.37
CA LEU A 118 -4.06 -5.44 -15.34
C LEU A 118 -4.41 -5.86 -13.91
N ALA A 119 -3.48 -5.68 -12.96
CA ALA A 119 -3.71 -6.00 -11.55
C ALA A 119 -4.93 -5.26 -10.98
N GLY A 120 -5.01 -3.95 -11.18
CA GLY A 120 -6.14 -3.12 -10.75
C GLY A 120 -7.48 -3.47 -11.40
N ALA A 121 -7.48 -4.22 -12.50
CA ALA A 121 -8.69 -4.68 -13.19
C ALA A 121 -9.13 -6.10 -12.77
N VAL A 122 -8.20 -6.97 -12.38
CA VAL A 122 -8.48 -8.41 -12.15
C VAL A 122 -8.44 -8.80 -10.68
N ILE A 123 -7.69 -8.08 -9.85
CA ILE A 123 -7.73 -8.26 -8.40
C ILE A 123 -9.08 -7.71 -7.93
N PRO A 124 -9.83 -8.47 -7.10
CA PRO A 124 -11.16 -8.06 -6.63
C PRO A 124 -11.04 -7.00 -5.52
N HIS A 125 -10.58 -5.81 -5.89
CA HIS A 125 -10.39 -4.69 -4.97
C HIS A 125 -11.70 -4.27 -4.29
N LYS A 126 -11.57 -3.77 -3.05
CA LYS A 126 -12.73 -3.24 -2.28
C LYS A 126 -13.24 -1.90 -2.83
N SER A 127 -12.45 -1.23 -3.66
CA SER A 127 -12.75 0.07 -4.28
C SER A 127 -12.00 0.21 -5.61
N SER A 128 -12.53 1.04 -6.51
CA SER A 128 -11.78 1.51 -7.69
C SER A 128 -10.57 2.37 -7.31
N GLU A 129 -10.52 2.86 -6.06
CA GLU A 129 -9.39 3.61 -5.53
C GLU A 129 -8.30 2.69 -4.99
N ASN A 130 -7.32 2.37 -5.84
CA ASN A 130 -6.18 1.52 -5.48
C ASN A 130 -4.96 1.83 -6.36
N ASP A 131 -3.78 1.40 -5.93
CA ASP A 131 -2.51 1.53 -6.68
C ASP A 131 -2.19 0.29 -7.54
N GLY A 132 -3.19 -0.57 -7.75
CA GLY A 132 -3.10 -1.84 -8.48
C GLY A 132 -2.87 -3.03 -7.56
N VAL A 133 -2.50 -2.81 -6.28
CA VAL A 133 -2.32 -3.89 -5.29
C VAL A 133 -2.91 -3.52 -3.94
N VAL A 134 -2.79 -2.26 -3.53
CA VAL A 134 -3.25 -1.73 -2.25
C VAL A 134 -4.32 -0.68 -2.47
N GLU A 135 -5.44 -0.85 -1.79
CA GLU A 135 -6.54 0.11 -1.75
C GLU A 135 -6.11 1.40 -1.05
N TYR A 136 -6.58 2.55 -1.55
CA TYR A 136 -6.32 3.86 -0.95
C TYR A 136 -6.65 3.90 0.54
N GLN A 137 -7.81 3.36 0.93
CA GLN A 137 -8.24 3.31 2.34
C GLN A 137 -7.35 2.41 3.20
N SER A 138 -6.84 1.31 2.63
CA SER A 138 -5.85 0.47 3.30
C SER A 138 -4.55 1.24 3.51
N CYS A 139 -4.10 2.00 2.50
CA CYS A 139 -2.93 2.85 2.63
C CYS A 139 -3.10 3.95 3.68
N ALA A 140 -4.25 4.63 3.64
CA ALA A 140 -4.54 5.74 4.53
C ALA A 140 -4.58 5.31 6.01
N GLY A 141 -4.89 4.05 6.33
CA GLY A 141 -4.83 3.54 7.71
C GLY A 141 -5.66 4.33 8.72
N GLY A 142 -6.72 5.01 8.25
CA GLY A 142 -7.56 5.90 9.05
C GLY A 142 -6.99 7.31 9.29
N LEU A 143 -5.97 7.73 8.55
CA LEU A 143 -5.57 9.14 8.48
C LEU A 143 -6.73 9.99 7.94
N SER A 144 -6.83 11.21 8.45
CA SER A 144 -7.91 12.12 8.06
C SER A 144 -7.70 12.63 6.63
N THR A 145 -8.69 12.42 5.77
CA THR A 145 -8.66 12.85 4.36
C THR A 145 -8.65 14.36 4.19
N SER A 146 -9.06 15.14 5.20
CA SER A 146 -9.04 16.61 5.14
C SER A 146 -7.63 17.20 5.16
N LYS A 147 -6.63 16.40 5.57
CA LYS A 147 -5.21 16.77 5.53
C LYS A 147 -4.50 16.29 4.26
N SER A 148 -5.23 15.59 3.39
CA SER A 148 -4.67 14.97 2.20
C SER A 148 -4.90 15.83 0.96
N GLY A 149 -3.92 15.84 0.06
CA GLY A 149 -3.99 16.58 -1.20
C GLY A 149 -3.21 15.89 -2.32
N ASN A 150 -3.44 16.29 -3.57
CA ASN A 150 -2.88 15.65 -4.75
C ASN A 150 -1.66 16.38 -5.34
N ASN A 151 -1.06 17.28 -4.56
CA ASN A 151 0.15 18.00 -4.93
C ASN A 151 1.36 17.38 -4.21
N TYR A 152 2.50 17.32 -4.90
CA TYR A 152 3.75 16.83 -4.30
C TYR A 152 4.25 17.67 -3.12
N ALA A 153 3.66 18.84 -2.87
CA ALA A 153 3.91 19.65 -1.67
C ALA A 153 3.07 19.22 -0.45
N ASP A 154 2.09 18.33 -0.62
CA ASP A 154 1.22 17.88 0.47
C ASP A 154 1.92 16.81 1.32
N THR A 155 1.90 16.99 2.65
CA THR A 155 2.46 16.02 3.60
C THR A 155 1.77 14.65 3.51
N PHE A 156 0.45 14.66 3.30
CA PHE A 156 -0.34 13.47 3.01
C PHE A 156 -0.74 13.47 1.53
N TYR A 157 0.12 12.87 0.72
CA TYR A 157 0.08 12.98 -0.74
C TYR A 157 -0.76 11.86 -1.36
N VAL A 158 -1.86 12.27 -2.00
CA VAL A 158 -2.79 11.41 -2.74
C VAL A 158 -2.41 11.39 -4.20
N THR A 159 -1.96 10.23 -4.67
CA THR A 159 -1.33 10.12 -5.99
C THR A 159 -2.19 9.35 -6.99
N GLY A 160 -1.85 9.48 -8.27
CA GLY A 160 -2.31 8.59 -9.34
C GLY A 160 -1.21 7.65 -9.83
N LEU A 161 -0.40 7.17 -8.90
CA LEU A 161 0.74 6.28 -9.15
C LEU A 161 0.32 4.81 -8.94
N ASN A 162 0.90 3.90 -9.73
CA ASN A 162 0.81 2.48 -9.36
C ASN A 162 1.79 2.15 -8.21
N HIS A 163 1.66 0.97 -7.62
CA HIS A 163 2.44 0.56 -6.44
C HIS A 163 3.98 0.56 -6.67
N ASP A 164 4.46 0.37 -7.90
CA ASP A 164 5.91 0.38 -8.19
C ASP A 164 6.43 1.81 -8.32
N ASP A 165 5.63 2.69 -8.92
CA ASP A 165 6.00 4.09 -9.06
C ASP A 165 6.11 4.78 -7.69
N THR A 166 5.26 4.41 -6.71
CA THR A 166 5.39 4.94 -5.34
C THR A 166 6.71 4.53 -4.69
N ALA A 167 7.30 3.41 -5.11
CA ALA A 167 8.65 2.98 -4.71
C ALA A 167 9.79 3.67 -5.48
N PHE A 168 9.50 4.81 -6.13
CA PHE A 168 10.46 5.67 -6.83
C PHE A 168 11.15 5.03 -8.06
N ARG A 169 10.61 3.94 -8.60
CA ARG A 169 11.25 3.17 -9.68
C ARG A 169 11.29 3.88 -11.03
N ASN A 170 10.35 4.80 -11.27
CA ASN A 170 10.15 5.43 -12.57
C ASN A 170 10.30 6.96 -12.55
N GLY A 171 10.76 7.54 -11.44
CA GLY A 171 10.97 8.98 -11.30
C GLY A 171 9.67 9.76 -11.17
N ASP A 172 9.60 10.92 -11.83
CA ASP A 172 8.46 11.85 -11.76
C ASP A 172 7.83 12.08 -13.13
N ALA A 173 6.52 12.29 -13.15
CA ALA A 173 5.84 12.87 -14.30
C ALA A 173 6.32 14.30 -14.53
N LEU A 174 6.37 14.75 -15.79
CA LEU A 174 6.78 16.12 -16.11
C LEU A 174 5.74 17.16 -15.65
N ILE A 175 4.45 16.89 -15.88
CA ILE A 175 3.37 17.87 -15.70
C ILE A 175 2.40 17.50 -14.57
N VAL A 176 2.08 16.22 -14.41
CA VAL A 176 1.02 15.77 -13.49
C VAL A 176 1.52 15.80 -12.05
N ASN A 177 1.01 16.73 -11.24
CA ASN A 177 1.46 16.90 -9.85
C ASN A 177 1.17 15.71 -8.94
N SER A 178 0.14 14.91 -9.23
CA SER A 178 -0.19 13.69 -8.49
C SER A 178 0.64 12.47 -8.90
N GLN A 179 1.67 12.66 -9.73
CA GLN A 179 2.56 11.60 -10.19
C GLN A 179 4.04 12.01 -10.06
N LYS A 180 4.41 12.67 -8.95
CA LYS A 180 5.78 13.13 -8.70
C LYS A 180 6.29 12.59 -7.36
N PRO A 181 6.49 11.27 -7.23
CA PRO A 181 6.89 10.65 -5.97
C PRO A 181 8.27 11.11 -5.51
N VAL A 182 9.24 11.26 -6.41
CA VAL A 182 10.61 11.68 -6.06
C VAL A 182 10.61 13.11 -5.57
N LYS A 183 10.00 14.03 -6.33
CA LYS A 183 9.87 15.42 -5.90
C LYS A 183 9.14 15.57 -4.58
N TRP A 184 8.08 14.77 -4.34
CA TRP A 184 7.41 14.77 -3.04
C TRP A 184 8.38 14.45 -1.91
N PHE A 185 9.17 13.37 -2.05
CA PHE A 185 10.11 12.96 -1.02
C PHE A 185 11.25 13.99 -0.82
N GLU A 186 11.76 14.58 -1.89
CA GLU A 186 12.78 15.64 -1.84
C GLU A 186 12.29 16.94 -1.17
N CYS A 187 10.99 17.22 -1.26
CA CYS A 187 10.38 18.43 -0.69
C CYS A 187 9.75 18.22 0.69
N LEU A 188 9.79 17.00 1.22
CA LEU A 188 9.08 16.61 2.44
C LEU A 188 9.78 17.07 3.72
N LEU A 189 11.11 17.27 3.68
CA LEU A 189 11.98 17.55 4.82
C LEU A 189 12.93 18.71 4.53
#